data_AF-A0A7J8NX23-F1
#
_entry.id   AF-A0A7J8NX23-F1
#
_cell.length_a   1.000
_cell.length_b   1.000
_cell.length_c   1.000
_cell.angle_alpha   90.00
_cell.angle_beta   90.00
_cell.angle_gamma   90.00
#
_symmetry.space_group_name_H-M   'P 1'
#
loop_
_entity.id
_entity.type
_entity.pdbx_description
1 polymer ?
#
loop_
_entity_poly.entity_id
_entity_poly.type
_entity_poly.pdbx_seq_one_letter_code
_entity_poly.pdbx_strand_id
1 'polypeptide(L)' 'MIEDIVLYIKKLADVIDYPFSYEEIEKRSVDKIANMCSFENLSNLEVDKSSKHREGTSRVMENKIYFLK' A
#
# COMPACT_ATOMS: atom_id res chain seq x y z
N MET A 1 -10.69 1.55 -13.82
CA MET A 1 -9.78 0.82 -12.91
C MET A 1 -8.82 1.77 -12.17
N ILE A 2 -7.90 2.50 -12.84
CA ILE A 2 -7.04 3.50 -12.16
C ILE A 2 -7.86 4.68 -11.61
N GLU A 3 -8.84 5.17 -12.38
CA GLU A 3 -9.74 6.24 -11.95
C GLU A 3 -10.55 5.85 -10.70
N ASP A 4 -10.97 4.59 -10.61
CA ASP A 4 -11.67 4.05 -9.44
C ASP A 4 -10.76 4.04 -8.20
N ILE A 5 -9.50 3.64 -8.36
CA ILE A 5 -8.51 3.64 -7.26
C ILE A 5 -8.30 5.05 -6.71
N VAL A 6 -8.12 6.05 -7.57
CA VAL A 6 -7.94 7.45 -7.18
C VAL A 6 -9.17 7.98 -6.43
N LEU A 7 -10.38 7.62 -6.89
CA LEU A 7 -11.63 7.98 -6.23
C LEU A 7 -11.72 7.37 -4.81
N TYR A 8 -11.41 6.08 -4.66
CA TYR A 8 -11.47 5.42 -3.36
C TYR A 8 -10.41 5.92 -2.39
N ILE A 9 -9.20 6.23 -2.85
CA ILE A 9 -8.15 6.80 -2.00
C ILE A 9 -8.57 8.17 -1.46
N LYS A 10 -9.15 9.04 -2.30
CA LYS A 10 -9.68 10.33 -1.85
C LYS A 10 -10.81 10.15 -0.83
N LYS A 11 -11.75 9.24 -1.11
CA LYS A 11 -12.85 8.94 -0.18
C LYS A 11 -12.36 8.40 1.16
N LEU A 12 -11.33 7.56 1.19
CA LEU A 12 -10.73 7.06 2.42
C LEU A 12 -10.09 8.19 3.24
N ALA A 13 -9.39 9.09 2.56
CA ALA A 13 -8.75 10.26 3.16
C ALA A 13 -9.79 11.18 3.83
N ASP A 14 -10.94 11.39 3.18
CA ASP A 14 -12.07 12.13 3.75
C ASP A 14 -12.64 11.43 5.01
N VAL A 15 -12.73 10.10 5.01
CA VAL A 15 -13.28 9.32 6.14
C VAL A 15 -12.38 9.35 7.38
N ILE A 16 -11.06 9.51 7.20
CA ILE A 16 -10.08 9.60 8.30
C ILE A 16 -9.78 11.04 8.72
N ASP A 17 -10.60 12.01 8.31
CA ASP A 17 -10.42 13.46 8.56
C ASP A 17 -9.06 14.00 8.07
N TYR A 18 -8.51 13.41 7.00
CA TYR A 18 -7.28 13.86 6.36
C TYR A 18 -7.48 14.02 4.84
N PRO A 19 -8.40 14.91 4.40
CA PRO A 19 -8.68 15.11 2.99
C PRO A 19 -7.45 15.67 2.25
N PHE A 20 -7.28 15.28 0.99
CA PHE A 20 -6.20 15.82 0.15
C PHE A 20 -6.43 17.31 -0.15
N SER A 21 -5.37 18.09 -0.01
CA SER A 21 -5.32 19.47 -0.49
C SER A 21 -5.27 19.55 -2.02
N TYR A 22 -5.62 20.71 -2.57
CA TYR A 22 -5.50 20.96 -4.01
C TYR A 22 -4.07 20.73 -4.53
N GLU A 23 -3.07 21.20 -3.78
CA GLU A 23 -1.66 21.05 -4.12
C GLU A 23 -1.23 19.57 -4.18
N GLU A 24 -1.70 18.75 -3.25
CA GLU A 24 -1.41 17.31 -3.25
C GLU A 24 -2.06 16.59 -4.45
N ILE A 25 -3.26 17.01 -4.84
CA ILE A 25 -3.93 16.48 -6.02
C ILE A 25 -3.17 16.89 -7.29
N GLU A 26 -2.78 18.16 -7.41
CA GLU A 26 -2.00 18.69 -8.55
C GLU A 26 -0.64 18.00 -8.68
N LYS A 27 0.04 17.75 -7.55
CA LYS A 27 1.31 17.01 -7.48
C LYS A 27 1.19 15.51 -7.72
N ARG A 28 -0.01 15.02 -8.06
CA ARG A 28 -0.31 13.60 -8.28
C ARG A 28 0.08 12.72 -7.09
N SER A 29 -0.08 13.24 -5.86
CA SER A 29 0.22 12.49 -4.63
C SER A 29 -0.65 11.25 -4.51
N VAL A 30 -1.90 11.31 -4.99
CA VAL A 30 -2.83 10.16 -4.98
C VAL A 30 -2.33 9.02 -5.88
N ASP A 31 -1.79 9.34 -7.06
CA ASP A 31 -1.21 8.34 -7.97
C ASP A 31 0.04 7.68 -7.36
N LYS A 32 0.85 8.46 -6.65
CA LYS A 32 2.03 7.94 -5.94
C LYS A 32 1.63 6.97 -4.83
N ILE A 33 0.59 7.29 -4.06
CA ILE A 33 0.04 6.40 -3.02
C ILE A 33 -0.49 5.11 -3.67
N ALA A 34 -1.27 5.22 -4.74
CA ALA A 34 -1.77 4.05 -5.47
C ALA A 34 -0.63 3.13 -5.94
N ASN A 35 0.45 3.71 -6.47
CA ASN A 35 1.62 2.95 -6.90
C ASN A 35 2.38 2.33 -5.73
N MET A 36 2.61 3.08 -4.65
CA MET A 36 3.30 2.60 -3.44
C MET A 36 2.56 1.43 -2.79
N CYS A 37 1.23 1.48 -2.77
CA CYS A 37 0.36 0.46 -2.18
C CYS A 37 -0.06 -0.63 -3.17
N SER A 38 0.49 -0.65 -4.39
CA SER A 38 0.20 -1.69 -5.37
C SER A 38 0.73 -3.05 -4.90
N PHE A 39 0.07 -4.13 -5.30
CA PHE A 39 0.53 -5.49 -4.99
C PHE A 39 1.95 -5.74 -5.50
N GLU A 40 2.27 -5.27 -6.71
CA GLU A 40 3.61 -5.39 -7.30
C GLU A 40 4.67 -4.70 -6.44
N ASN A 41 4.39 -3.48 -5.96
CA ASN A 41 5.35 -2.75 -5.13
C ASN A 41 5.49 -3.37 -3.74
N LEU A 42 4.37 -3.68 -3.06
CA LEU A 42 4.38 -4.25 -1.71
C LEU A 42 5.03 -5.65 -1.69
N SER A 43 4.63 -6.57 -2.58
CA SER A 43 5.20 -7.92 -2.64
C SER A 43 6.71 -7.97 -2.93
N ASN A 44 7.28 -6.87 -3.42
CA ASN A 44 8.69 -6.77 -3.75
C ASN A 44 9.57 -6.15 -2.66
N LEU A 45 8.98 -5.68 -1.56
CA LEU A 45 9.72 -5.13 -0.41
C LEU A 45 10.59 -6.21 0.24
N GLU A 46 11.76 -5.82 0.75
CA GLU A 46 12.71 -6.76 1.37
C GLU A 46 12.10 -7.48 2.59
N VAL A 47 11.33 -6.74 3.39
CA VAL A 47 10.59 -7.29 4.53
C VAL A 47 9.59 -8.36 4.09
N ASP A 48 8.99 -8.20 2.91
CA ASP A 48 8.03 -9.16 2.36
C ASP A 48 8.70 -10.39 1.73
N LYS A 49 9.98 -10.29 1.39
CA LYS A 49 10.80 -11.45 0.94
C LYS A 49 11.43 -12.19 2.12
N SER A 50 11.60 -11.53 3.26
CA SER A 50 12.19 -12.13 4.45
C SER A 50 11.13 -12.94 5.21
N SER A 51 11.41 -14.23 5.47
CA SER A 51 10.48 -15.15 6.12
C SER A 51 10.29 -14.92 7.64
N LYS A 52 10.68 -13.75 8.14
CA LYS A 52 10.60 -13.36 9.55
C LYS A 52 9.37 -12.48 9.75
N HIS A 53 8.26 -13.11 10.12
CA HIS A 53 6.99 -12.43 10.40
C HIS A 53 7.10 -11.42 11.57
N ARG A 54 8.01 -11.63 12.52
CA ARG A 54 8.30 -10.72 13.63
C ARG A 54 9.72 -10.91 14.12
N GLU A 55 10.35 -9.82 14.56
CA GLU A 55 11.66 -9.88 15.24
C GLU A 55 11.53 -10.66 16.56
N GLY A 56 12.41 -11.63 16.78
CA GLY A 56 12.42 -12.48 17.99
C GLY A 56 11.51 -13.72 17.97
N THR A 57 10.75 -13.99 16.91
CA THR A 57 9.95 -15.23 16.79
C THR A 57 10.67 -16.31 15.97
N SER A 58 10.74 -17.55 16.47
CA SER A 58 11.28 -18.71 15.74
C SER A 58 10.37 -19.23 14.62
N ARG A 59 9.12 -18.73 14.52
CA ARG A 59 8.18 -19.13 13.46
C ARG A 59 8.54 -18.43 12.16
N VAL A 60 9.23 -19.15 11.30
CA VAL A 60 9.50 -18.76 9.93
C VAL A 60 8.22 -19.02 9.12
N MET A 61 7.54 -17.96 8.72
CA MET A 61 6.41 -18.04 7.79
C MET A 61 6.82 -17.31 6.53
N GLU A 62 6.87 -18.04 5.42
CA GLU A 62 7.12 -17.43 4.12
C GLU A 62 5.95 -16.50 3.78
N ASN A 63 6.25 -15.25 3.44
CA ASN A 63 5.22 -14.25 3.19
C ASN A 63 4.34 -14.57 1.96
N LYS A 64 4.79 -15.50 1.10
CA LYS A 64 4.02 -16.04 -0.04
C LYS A 64 2.62 -16.57 0.36
N ILE A 65 2.39 -16.91 1.62
CA ILE A 65 1.06 -17.34 2.10
C ILE A 65 0.05 -16.18 2.17
N TYR A 66 0.53 -14.94 2.29
CA TYR A 66 -0.31 -13.74 2.36
C TYR A 66 -0.48 -13.08 0.98
N PHE A 67 0.54 -13.22 0.12
CA PHE A 67 0.50 -12.77 -1.27
C PHE A 67 0.08 -13.91 -2.19
N LEU A 68 -1.24 -14.18 -2.25
CA LEU A 68 -1.83 -15.12 -3.21
C LEU A 68 -1.60 -14.58 -4.63
N LYS A 69 -0.83 -15.31 -5.43
CA LYS A 69 -0.49 -14.95 -6.81
C LYS A 69 -1.36 -15.71 -7.81
#